data_AF-A0A3D1LZL6-F1
#
_entry.id   AF-A0A3D1LZL6-F1
#
_cell.length_a   1.000
_cell.length_b   1.000
_cell.length_c   1.000
_cell.angle_alpha   90.00
_cell.angle_beta   90.00
_cell.angle_gamma   90.00
#
_symmetry.space_group_name_H-M   'P 1'
#
loop_
_entity.id
_entity.type
_entity.pdbx_description
1 polymer ?
#
loop_
_entity_poly.entity_id
_entity_poly.type
_entity_poly.pdbx_seq_one_letter_code
_entity_poly.pdbx_strand_id
1 'polypeptide(L)'
;MDDSKTIRAVSMKITSIEYVVLEELHPFVFIHTDDGVTGIGECFRRQPLVTKTVIEQLLAPTLIGKDPIDTEARFRDMATAGQALEIGGAIW
;
A
#
# COMPACT_ATOMS: atom_id res chain seq x y z
N MET A 1 35.85 -23.55 -2.51
CA MET A 1 34.61 -23.57 -3.32
C MET A 1 33.49 -23.95 -2.38
N ASP A 2 32.90 -22.94 -1.76
CA ASP A 2 31.59 -23.00 -1.11
C ASP A 2 31.07 -21.56 -1.15
N ASP A 3 30.41 -21.25 -2.25
CA ASP A 3 29.70 -19.99 -2.48
C ASP A 3 28.24 -20.11 -2.02
N SER A 4 27.98 -20.77 -0.88
CA SER A 4 26.75 -20.55 -0.12
C SER A 4 26.77 -19.18 0.55
N LYS A 5 26.84 -18.12 -0.27
CA LYS A 5 26.23 -16.84 0.09
C LYS A 5 24.74 -17.12 0.20
N THR A 6 24.27 -17.29 1.42
CA THR A 6 22.88 -17.03 1.80
C THR A 6 22.41 -15.84 0.97
N ILE A 7 21.49 -16.08 0.03
CA ILE A 7 20.79 -15.00 -0.65
C ILE A 7 20.06 -14.31 0.49
N ARG A 8 20.62 -13.22 1.02
CA ARG A 8 19.88 -12.35 1.93
C ARG A 8 18.65 -11.97 1.13
N ALA A 9 17.47 -12.40 1.55
CA ALA A 9 16.24 -11.87 1.03
C ALA A 9 16.36 -10.34 1.18
N VAL A 10 16.52 -9.65 0.06
CA VAL A 10 16.54 -8.20 0.05
C VAL A 10 15.11 -7.81 0.41
N SER A 11 14.88 -7.45 1.67
CA SER A 11 13.56 -6.98 2.10
C SER A 11 13.41 -5.54 1.63
N MET A 12 12.71 -5.35 0.52
CA MET A 12 12.24 -4.04 0.11
C MET A 12 11.27 -3.51 1.17
N LYS A 13 11.18 -2.19 1.32
CA LYS A 13 10.26 -1.55 2.25
C LYS A 13 9.47 -0.48 1.54
N ILE A 14 8.18 -0.41 1.83
CA ILE A 14 7.34 0.72 1.43
C ILE A 14 7.81 1.97 2.18
N THR A 15 8.21 3.01 1.46
CA THR A 15 8.71 4.28 2.02
C THR A 15 7.64 5.37 2.01
N SER A 16 6.79 5.39 1.00
CA SER A 16 5.65 6.31 0.92
C SER A 16 4.56 5.76 0.02
N ILE A 17 3.33 6.25 0.24
CA ILE A 17 2.18 6.01 -0.62
C ILE A 17 1.62 7.38 -1.02
N GLU A 18 1.63 7.67 -2.31
CA GLU A 18 1.09 8.90 -2.88
C GLU A 18 -0.30 8.61 -3.46
N TYR A 19 -1.26 9.52 -3.25
CA TYR A 19 -2.59 9.46 -3.86
C TYR A 19 -2.80 10.63 -4.81
N VAL A 20 -3.04 10.31 -6.08
CA VAL A 20 -3.22 11.29 -7.17
C VAL A 20 -4.57 11.09 -7.82
N VAL A 21 -5.31 12.17 -8.06
CA VAL A 21 -6.53 12.13 -8.88
C VAL A 21 -6.21 12.79 -10.23
N LEU A 22 -6.10 11.98 -11.28
CA LEU A 22 -5.89 12.46 -12.64
C LEU A 22 -7.22 12.90 -13.25
N GLU A 23 -7.21 14.06 -13.92
CA GLU A 23 -8.39 14.64 -14.60
C GLU A 23 -9.64 14.69 -13.70
N GLU A 24 -9.44 14.87 -12.39
CA GLU A 24 -10.50 14.95 -11.36
C GLU A 24 -11.35 13.66 -11.17
N LEU A 25 -11.15 12.63 -12.00
CA LEU A 25 -12.01 11.44 -12.06
C LEU A 25 -11.27 10.11 -11.90
N HIS A 26 -9.94 10.10 -12.03
CA HIS A 26 -9.15 8.88 -12.10
C HIS A 26 -8.16 8.81 -10.93
N PRO A 27 -8.58 8.28 -9.77
CA PRO A 27 -7.72 8.14 -8.61
C PRO A 27 -6.75 6.97 -8.74
N PHE A 28 -5.48 7.25 -8.47
CA PHE A 28 -4.37 6.30 -8.45
C PHE A 28 -3.59 6.40 -7.14
N VAL A 29 -2.98 5.29 -6.77
CA VAL A 29 -1.91 5.23 -5.76
C VAL A 29 -0.58 4.90 -6.40
N PHE A 30 0.47 5.55 -5.91
CA PHE A 30 1.86 5.20 -6.18
C PHE A 30 2.51 4.72 -4.90
N ILE A 31 3.06 3.50 -4.91
CA ILE A 31 3.71 2.89 -3.75
C ILE A 31 5.21 2.93 -4.00
N HIS A 32 5.92 3.78 -3.27
CA HIS A 32 7.36 3.93 -3.39
C HIS A 32 8.07 2.99 -2.43
N THR A 33 9.23 2.48 -2.85
CA THR A 33 10.05 1.58 -2.06
C THR A 33 11.46 2.14 -1.83
N ASP A 34 12.18 1.58 -0.86
CA ASP A 34 13.56 1.94 -0.56
C ASP A 34 14.58 1.46 -1.62
N ASP A 35 14.21 0.51 -2.48
CA ASP A 35 15.02 0.04 -3.61
C ASP A 35 14.68 0.75 -4.94
N GLY A 36 13.87 1.81 -4.87
CA GLY A 36 13.55 2.68 -6.01
C GLY A 36 12.45 2.17 -6.95
N VAL A 37 11.89 0.98 -6.71
CA VAL A 37 10.71 0.48 -7.44
C VAL A 37 9.46 1.24 -7.00
N THR A 38 8.60 1.61 -7.96
CA THR A 38 7.29 2.20 -7.71
C THR A 38 6.18 1.31 -8.26
N GLY A 39 5.26 0.89 -7.39
CA GLY A 39 4.02 0.21 -7.78
C GLY A 39 2.91 1.22 -8.08
N ILE A 40 1.99 0.86 -8.97
CA ILE A 40 0.83 1.70 -9.33
C ILE A 40 -0.46 0.89 -9.13
N GLY A 41 -1.47 1.52 -8.53
CA GLY A 41 -2.80 0.92 -8.35
C GLY A 41 -3.92 1.92 -8.66
N GLU A 42 -5.00 1.46 -9.25
CA GLU A 42 -6.20 2.27 -9.48
C GLU A 42 -7.16 2.16 -8.28
N CYS A 43 -7.87 3.24 -7.96
CA CYS A 43 -8.81 3.28 -6.85
C CYS A 43 -10.26 3.56 -7.30
N PHE A 44 -11.19 3.46 -6.35
CA PHE A 44 -12.61 3.68 -6.59
C PHE A 44 -12.93 5.13 -7.01
N ARG A 45 -13.50 5.28 -8.22
CA ARG A 45 -13.67 6.60 -8.87
C ARG A 45 -14.82 7.45 -8.34
N ARG A 46 -15.85 6.86 -7.73
CA ARG A 46 -17.11 7.60 -7.45
C ARG A 46 -17.02 8.52 -6.23
N GLN A 47 -16.05 8.30 -5.35
CA GLN A 47 -15.84 9.10 -4.13
C GLN A 47 -14.34 9.31 -3.87
N PRO A 48 -13.62 9.99 -4.77
CA PRO A 48 -12.16 10.04 -4.72
C PRO A 48 -11.62 10.76 -3.48
N LEU A 49 -12.39 11.69 -2.89
CA LEU A 49 -12.01 12.35 -1.64
C LEU A 49 -12.12 11.42 -0.43
N VAL A 50 -13.17 10.59 -0.36
CA VAL A 50 -13.33 9.59 0.70
C VAL A 50 -12.20 8.57 0.59
N THR A 51 -11.93 8.09 -0.62
CA THR A 51 -10.83 7.15 -0.88
C THR A 51 -9.47 7.75 -0.53
N LYS A 52 -9.22 9.04 -0.85
CA LYS A 52 -8.01 9.76 -0.43
C LYS A 52 -7.85 9.73 1.09
N THR A 53 -8.90 10.09 1.83
CA THR A 53 -8.88 10.10 3.30
C THR A 53 -8.61 8.72 3.86
N VAL A 54 -9.27 7.67 3.35
CA VAL A 54 -9.03 6.29 3.79
C VAL A 54 -7.58 5.87 3.53
N ILE A 55 -7.04 6.17 2.35
CA ILE A 55 -5.65 5.82 2.01
C ILE A 55 -4.66 6.55 2.91
N GLU A 56 -4.77 7.87 3.02
CA GLU A 56 -3.79 8.70 3.72
C GLU A 56 -3.86 8.54 5.24
N GLN A 57 -5.07 8.44 5.80
CA GLN A 57 -5.27 8.49 7.25
C GLN A 57 -5.33 7.10 7.89
N LEU A 58 -5.69 6.06 7.12
CA LEU A 58 -5.90 4.72 7.65
C LEU A 58 -4.96 3.69 7.06
N LEU A 59 -4.93 3.54 5.73
CA LEU A 59 -4.23 2.41 5.10
C LEU A 59 -2.71 2.61 5.06
N ALA A 60 -2.27 3.77 4.57
CA ALA A 60 -0.84 4.04 4.40
C ALA A 60 -0.03 3.89 5.70
N PRO A 61 -0.47 4.42 6.87
CA PRO A 61 0.24 4.22 8.14
C PRO A 61 0.48 2.76 8.50
N THR A 62 -0.40 1.84 8.09
CA THR A 62 -0.24 0.40 8.35
C THR A 62 0.73 -0.30 7.42
N LEU A 63 1.14 0.33 6.33
CA LEU A 63 1.96 -0.27 5.27
C LEU A 63 3.40 0.25 5.25
N ILE A 64 3.64 1.48 5.72
CA ILE A 64 4.99 2.06 5.74
C ILE A 64 5.97 1.15 6.50
N GLY A 65 7.14 0.92 5.91
CA GLY A 65 8.21 0.09 6.46
C GLY A 65 8.04 -1.42 6.24
N LYS A 66 6.92 -1.87 5.66
CA LYS A 66 6.64 -3.28 5.41
C LYS A 66 7.10 -3.71 4.02
N ASP A 67 7.32 -5.02 3.88
CA ASP A 67 7.67 -5.64 2.59
C ASP A 67 6.48 -5.60 1.63
N PRO A 68 6.63 -4.99 0.43
CA PRO A 68 5.55 -4.89 -0.55
C PRO A 68 5.22 -6.22 -1.25
N ILE A 69 6.10 -7.23 -1.21
CA ILE A 69 5.94 -8.49 -1.96
C ILE A 69 4.92 -9.43 -1.26
N ASP A 70 4.86 -9.41 0.07
CA ASP A 70 3.90 -10.21 0.85
C ASP A 70 2.51 -9.53 0.88
N THR A 71 1.88 -9.50 -0.29
CA THR A 71 0.62 -8.80 -0.57
C THR A 71 -0.53 -9.24 0.33
N GLU A 72 -0.63 -10.53 0.62
CA GLU A 72 -1.68 -11.10 1.46
C GLU A 72 -1.53 -10.66 2.92
N ALA A 73 -0.31 -10.59 3.45
CA ALA A 73 -0.11 -10.00 4.77
C ALA A 73 -0.40 -8.48 4.77
N ARG A 74 -0.05 -7.74 3.70
CA ARG A 74 -0.40 -6.31 3.57
C ARG A 74 -1.91 -6.10 3.52
N PHE A 75 -2.65 -6.98 2.85
CA PHE A 75 -4.11 -6.95 2.84
C PHE A 75 -4.68 -7.15 4.24
N ARG A 76 -4.20 -8.15 4.99
CA ARG A 76 -4.63 -8.36 6.39
C ARG A 76 -4.33 -7.17 7.29
N ASP A 77 -3.19 -6.52 7.11
CA ASP A 77 -2.83 -5.30 7.84
C ASP A 77 -3.88 -4.20 7.62
N MET A 78 -4.24 -3.95 6.35
CA MET A 78 -5.27 -2.98 5.96
C MET A 78 -6.67 -3.37 6.46
N ALA A 79 -7.06 -4.63 6.29
CA ALA A 79 -8.37 -5.13 6.71
C ALA A 79 -8.57 -4.98 8.23
N THR A 80 -7.51 -5.26 9.01
CA THR A 80 -7.52 -5.08 10.47
C THR A 80 -7.70 -3.60 10.84
N ALA A 81 -7.03 -2.69 10.13
CA ALA A 81 -7.19 -1.25 10.33
C ALA A 81 -8.62 -0.78 10.03
N GLY A 82 -9.22 -1.28 8.96
CA GLY A 82 -10.61 -1.00 8.58
C GLY A 82 -11.63 -1.50 9.59
N GLN A 83 -11.44 -2.73 10.10
CA GLN A 83 -12.31 -3.32 11.12
C GLN A 83 -12.30 -2.51 12.41
N ALA A 84 -11.15 -2.00 12.84
CA ALA A 84 -11.03 -1.17 14.04
C ALA A 84 -11.87 0.12 13.99
N LEU A 85 -12.31 0.54 12.80
CA LEU A 85 -13.12 1.75 12.57
C LEU A 85 -14.52 1.42 12.00
N GLU A 86 -14.97 0.17 12.06
CA GLU A 86 -16.28 -0.28 11.53
C GLU A 86 -16.47 -0.02 10.01
N ILE A 87 -15.38 0.20 9.27
CA ILE A 87 -15.37 0.41 7.81
C ILE A 87 -14.75 -0.77 7.07
N GLY A 88 -14.65 -1.94 7.71
CA GLY A 88 -14.03 -3.13 7.12
C GLY A 88 -14.63 -3.54 5.77
N GLY A 89 -15.94 -3.31 5.57
CA GLY A 89 -16.62 -3.57 4.28
C GLY A 89 -16.19 -2.65 3.13
N ALA A 90 -15.52 -1.53 3.42
CA ALA A 90 -14.93 -0.64 2.42
C ALA A 90 -13.48 -1.01 2.04
N ILE A 91 -12.88 -1.99 2.75
CA ILE A 91 -11.48 -2.43 2.55
C ILE A 91 -11.43 -3.75 1.73
N TRP A 92 -12.47 -4.05 0.96
CA TRP A 92 -12.57 -5.26 0.14
C TRP A 92 -12.56 -4.96 -1.34
#